data_AF-F3KFW0-F1
#
_entry.id   AF-F3KFW0-F1
#
_cell.length_a   1.000
_cell.length_b   1.000
_cell.length_c   1.000
_cell.angle_alpha   90.00
_cell.angle_beta   90.00
_cell.angle_gamma   90.00
#
_symmetry.space_group_name_H-M   'P 1'
#
loop_
_entity.id
_entity.type
_entity.pdbx_description
1 polymer ?
#
loop_
_entity_poly.entity_id
_entity_poly.type
_entity_poly.pdbx_seq_one_letter_code
_entity_poly.pdbx_strand_id
1 'polypeptide(L)' 'MAGFPSLSGQHADYIAAQLRAFREGERTNDGDAKMMRSVAFRLTNKEIDAVSSYISGLH' A
#
# COMPACT_ATOMS: atom_id res chain seq x y z
N MET A 1 -0.64 -8.99 29.43
CA MET A 1 -1.03 -8.65 28.04
C MET A 1 0.24 -8.26 27.31
N ALA A 2 0.91 -9.23 26.68
CA ALA A 2 2.13 -8.97 25.93
C ALA A 2 1.76 -8.24 24.64
N GLY A 3 2.04 -6.94 24.58
CA GLY A 3 1.87 -6.10 23.40
C GLY A 3 2.92 -6.44 22.35
N PHE A 4 2.75 -7.56 21.67
CA PHE A 4 3.39 -7.77 20.39
C PHE A 4 2.61 -6.92 19.38
N PRO A 5 3.23 -5.89 18.76
CA PRO A 5 2.56 -5.19 17.67
C PRO A 5 2.21 -6.23 16.62
N SER A 6 0.96 -6.26 16.18
CA SER A 6 0.54 -7.10 15.07
C SER A 6 1.44 -6.78 13.86
N LEU A 7 2.41 -7.65 13.57
CA LEU A 7 3.28 -7.53 12.40
C LEU A 7 2.43 -7.59 11.11
N SER A 8 1.30 -8.31 11.11
CA SER A 8 0.32 -8.24 10.02
C SER A 8 -0.24 -6.83 9.81
N GLY A 9 -0.47 -6.06 10.87
CA GLY A 9 -0.87 -4.65 10.72
C GLY A 9 0.22 -3.80 10.06
N GLN A 10 1.48 -4.03 10.44
CA GLN A 10 2.63 -3.30 9.87
C GLN A 10 2.78 -3.52 8.36
N HIS A 11 2.49 -4.72 7.87
CA HIS A 11 2.54 -5.01 6.43
C HIS A 11 1.45 -4.28 5.66
N ALA A 12 0.21 -4.25 6.18
CA ALA A 12 -0.87 -3.46 5.59
C ALA A 12 -0.53 -1.96 5.57
N ASP A 13 -0.06 -1.40 6.69
CA ASP A 13 0.31 0.01 6.78
C ASP A 13 1.46 0.37 5.81
N TYR A 14 2.45 -0.50 5.68
CA TYR A 14 3.55 -0.31 4.74
C TYR A 14 3.04 -0.33 3.28
N ILE A 15 2.20 -1.29 2.90
CA ILE A 15 1.65 -1.36 1.54
C ILE A 15 0.78 -0.12 1.24
N ALA A 16 -0.01 0.33 2.22
CA ALA A 16 -0.82 1.54 2.08
C ALA A 16 0.05 2.77 1.86
N ALA A 17 1.12 2.92 2.65
CA ALA A 17 2.08 4.01 2.48
C ALA A 17 2.75 3.99 1.10
N GLN A 18 3.13 2.81 0.60
CA GLN A 18 3.72 2.69 -0.74
C GLN A 18 2.74 3.07 -1.85
N LEU A 19 1.49 2.63 -1.77
CA LEU A 19 0.47 2.98 -2.75
C LEU A 19 0.18 4.49 -2.76
N ARG A 20 0.17 5.14 -1.58
CA ARG A 20 0.03 6.60 -1.48
C ARG A 20 1.22 7.32 -2.10
N ALA A 21 2.45 6.88 -1.82
CA ALA A 21 3.66 7.45 -2.41
C ALA A 21 3.69 7.30 -3.94
N PHE A 22 3.21 6.18 -4.49
CA PHE A 22 3.04 6.03 -5.94
C PHE A 22 1.96 6.97 -6.50
N ARG A 23 0.83 7.10 -5.82
CA ARG A 23 -0.26 7.99 -6.27
C ARG A 23 0.17 9.46 -6.30
N GLU A 24 0.94 9.88 -5.31
CA GLU A 24 1.43 11.26 -5.16
C GLU A 24 2.68 11.52 -6.00
N GLY A 25 3.25 10.48 -6.61
CA GLY A 25 4.43 10.59 -7.47
C GLY A 25 5.75 10.72 -6.68
N GLU A 26 5.71 10.60 -5.36
CA GLU A 26 6.90 10.54 -4.51
C GLU A 26 7.74 9.28 -4.79
N ARG A 27 7.08 8.20 -5.22
CA ARG A 27 7.72 6.95 -5.63
C ARG A 27 7.58 6.74 -7.14
N THR A 28 8.72 6.65 -7.83
CA THR A 28 8.79 6.48 -9.29
C THR A 28 9.69 5.33 -9.73
N ASN A 29 10.01 4.41 -8.81
CA ASN A 29 10.88 3.27 -9.09
C ASN A 29 10.19 2.12 -9.84
N ASP A 30 8.97 2.35 -10.34
CA ASP A 30 8.23 1.44 -11.23
C ASP A 30 8.62 1.60 -12.71
N GLY A 31 9.70 2.35 -12.99
CA GLY A 31 10.25 2.56 -14.33
C GLY A 31 9.36 3.38 -15.24
N ASP A 32 9.70 3.43 -16.52
CA ASP A 32 8.97 4.21 -17.54
C ASP A 32 7.58 3.66 -17.83
N ALA A 33 7.31 2.40 -17.46
CA ALA A 33 6.01 1.77 -17.58
C ALA A 33 4.97 2.34 -16.61
N LYS A 34 5.40 3.03 -15.53
CA LYS A 34 4.52 3.72 -14.56
C LYS A 34 3.37 2.84 -14.04
N MET A 35 3.58 1.52 -13.95
CA MET A 35 2.49 0.58 -13.65
C MET A 35 1.87 0.87 -12.28
N MET A 36 2.70 0.98 -11.24
CA MET A 36 2.21 1.20 -9.87
C MET A 36 1.61 2.59 -9.72
N ARG A 37 2.20 3.60 -10.35
CA ARG A 37 1.62 4.95 -10.39
C ARG A 37 0.26 4.98 -11.08
N SER A 38 0.11 4.29 -12.22
CA SER A 38 -1.15 4.25 -12.98
C SER A 38 -2.26 3.51 -12.23
N VAL A 39 -1.91 2.45 -11.50
CA VAL A 39 -2.85 1.73 -10.64
C VAL A 39 -3.23 2.59 -9.45
N ALA A 40 -2.24 3.11 -8.70
CA ALA A 40 -2.47 3.90 -7.50
C ALA A 40 -3.23 5.21 -7.76
N PHE A 41 -3.05 5.83 -8.94
CA PHE A 41 -3.79 7.02 -9.37
C PHE A 41 -5.31 6.79 -9.43
N ARG A 42 -5.75 5.55 -9.66
CA ARG A 42 -7.17 5.19 -9.75
C ARG A 42 -7.77 4.82 -8.40
N LEU A 43 -6.97 4.74 -7.34
CA LEU A 43 -7.41 4.31 -6.02
C LEU A 43 -7.65 5.51 -5.09
N THR A 44 -8.82 5.53 -4.48
CA THR A 44 -9.14 6.38 -3.34
C THR A 44 -8.39 5.91 -2.08
N ASN A 45 -8.32 6.77 -1.05
CA ASN A 45 -7.72 6.39 0.23
C ASN A 45 -8.35 5.13 0.83
N LYS A 46 -9.68 5.01 0.75
CA LYS A 46 -10.41 3.85 1.27
C LYS A 46 -10.06 2.58 0.50
N GLU A 47 -9.90 2.66 -0.81
CA GLU A 47 -9.51 1.49 -1.63
C GLU A 47 -8.06 1.08 -1.37
N ILE A 48 -7.15 2.04 -1.17
CA ILE A 48 -5.77 1.74 -0.77
C ILE A 48 -5.76 0.98 0.56
N ASP A 49 -6.50 1.45 1.56
CA ASP A 49 -6.54 0.81 2.88
C ASP A 49 -7.18 -0.60 2.79
N ALA A 50 -8.23 -0.76 1.97
CA ALA A 50 -8.89 -2.05 1.73
C ALA A 50 -7.97 -3.05 1.00
N VAL A 51 -7.30 -2.64 -0.07
CA VAL A 51 -6.35 -3.48 -0.83
C VAL A 51 -5.15 -3.86 0.03
N SER A 52 -4.62 -2.93 0.82
CA SER A 52 -3.48 -3.20 1.70
C SER A 52 -3.83 -4.19 2.81
N SER A 53 -5.02 -4.06 3.39
CA SER A 53 -5.56 -5.01 4.36
C SER A 53 -5.78 -6.39 3.73
N TYR A 54 -6.32 -6.44 2.51
CA TYR A 54 -6.52 -7.69 1.78
C TYR A 54 -5.19 -8.40 1.46
N ILE A 55 -4.21 -7.70 0.90
CA ILE A 55 -2.90 -8.27 0.57
C ILE A 55 -2.19 -8.77 1.83
N SER A 56 -2.28 -8.04 2.93
CA SER A 56 -1.66 -8.46 4.20
C SER A 56 -2.36 -9.63 4.89
N GLY A 57 -3.63 -9.89 4.57
CA GLY A 57 -4.38 -11.05 5.06
C GLY A 57 -4.29 -12.28 4.15
N LEU A 58 -3.69 -12.13 2.96
CA LEU A 58 -3.46 -13.21 2.00
C LEU A 58 -2.19 -13.97 2.40
N HIS A 59 -2.31 -14.92 3.31
CA HIS A 59 -1.24 -15.82 3.77
C HIS A 59 -1.73 -17.28 3.74
#